data_AF-A0A2N2PVD0-F1
#
_entry.id   AF-A0A2N2PVD0-F1
#
_cell.length_a   1.000
_cell.length_b   1.000
_cell.length_c   1.000
_cell.angle_alpha   90.00
_cell.angle_beta   90.00
_cell.angle_gamma   90.00
#
_symmetry.space_group_name_H-M   'P 1'
#
loop_
_entity.id
_entity.type
_entity.pdbx_description
1 polymer ?
#
loop_
_entity_poly.entity_id
_entity_poly.type
_entity_poly.pdbx_seq_one_letter_code
_entity_poly.pdbx_strand_id
1 'polypeptide(L)'
;MNRSFFIVSRHFLPFAALLLLAAGLLALAFRPQTIRGAVTDANGPVAGATVHLCASLASTTTDAEGRFTLSCRGPALHRAVTAWKEGYYLAGPLGPRLTK
;
A
#
# COMPACT_ATOMS: atom_id res chain seq x y z
N MET A 1 -52.64 4.39 23.79
CA MET A 1 -51.63 4.04 24.81
C MET A 1 -50.47 3.34 24.09
N ASN A 2 -49.35 4.05 23.96
CA ASN A 2 -48.18 3.73 23.12
C ASN A 2 -47.57 2.35 23.41
N ARG A 3 -47.50 1.47 22.41
CA ARG A 3 -46.67 0.25 22.42
C ARG A 3 -46.07 -0.06 21.05
N SER A 4 -45.36 0.91 20.46
CA SER A 4 -44.79 0.74 19.10
C SER A 4 -43.30 1.10 18.94
N PHE A 5 -42.51 1.22 20.02
CA PHE A 5 -41.11 1.69 19.88
C PHE A 5 -39.99 0.71 20.26
N PHE A 6 -40.28 -0.54 20.64
CA PHE A 6 -39.22 -1.46 21.10
C PHE A 6 -38.59 -2.35 20.01
N ILE A 7 -39.15 -2.38 18.80
CA ILE A 7 -38.66 -3.27 17.71
C ILE A 7 -37.48 -2.65 16.95
N VAL A 8 -37.43 -1.32 16.82
CA VAL A 8 -36.34 -0.64 16.09
C VAL A 8 -35.00 -0.76 16.83
N SER A 9 -35.02 -0.84 18.17
CA SER A 9 -33.80 -0.90 19.00
C SER A 9 -33.12 -2.28 19.02
N ARG A 10 -33.88 -3.38 18.90
CA ARG A 10 -33.34 -4.75 19.03
C ARG A 10 -32.63 -5.28 17.77
N HIS A 11 -32.93 -4.72 16.59
CA HIS A 11 -32.24 -5.02 15.33
C HIS A 11 -31.10 -4.03 14.99
N PHE A 12 -31.04 -2.90 15.69
CA PHE A 12 -29.99 -1.90 15.50
C PHE A 12 -28.66 -2.35 16.12
N LEU A 13 -28.70 -3.07 17.24
CA LEU A 13 -27.51 -3.57 17.93
C LEU A 13 -26.67 -4.57 17.09
N PRO A 14 -27.24 -5.61 16.44
CA PRO A 14 -26.43 -6.50 15.59
C PRO A 14 -25.90 -5.78 14.34
N PHE A 15 -26.63 -4.81 13.79
CA PHE A 15 -26.17 -4.02 12.66
C PHE A 15 -25.00 -3.09 13.05
N ALA A 16 -25.10 -2.42 14.20
CA ALA A 16 -24.03 -1.62 14.76
C ALA A 16 -22.79 -2.48 15.09
N ALA A 17 -22.98 -3.66 15.68
CA ALA A 17 -21.89 -4.60 15.96
C ALA A 17 -21.21 -5.08 14.66
N LEU A 18 -21.98 -5.40 13.62
CA LEU A 18 -21.45 -5.78 12.31
C LEU A 18 -20.68 -4.64 11.66
N LEU A 19 -21.19 -3.40 11.73
CA LEU A 19 -20.48 -2.22 11.22
C LEU A 19 -19.16 -1.98 11.96
N LEU A 20 -19.14 -2.14 13.29
CA LEU A 20 -17.92 -2.01 14.08
C LEU A 20 -16.91 -3.11 13.75
N LEU A 21 -17.36 -4.34 13.57
CA LEU A 21 -16.50 -5.44 13.13
C LEU A 21 -15.92 -5.18 11.74
N ALA A 22 -16.76 -4.76 10.78
CA ALA A 22 -16.34 -4.43 9.42
C ALA A 22 -15.36 -3.25 9.41
N ALA A 23 -15.62 -2.19 10.17
CA ALA A 23 -14.72 -1.06 10.34
C ALA A 23 -13.39 -1.49 10.98
N GLY A 24 -13.41 -2.38 11.98
CA GLY A 24 -12.22 -2.93 12.60
C GLY A 24 -11.37 -3.76 11.63
N LEU A 25 -12.00 -4.63 10.84
CA LEU A 25 -11.34 -5.42 9.79
C LEU A 25 -10.75 -4.52 8.70
N LEU A 26 -11.49 -3.48 8.29
CA LEU A 26 -11.01 -2.49 7.32
C LEU A 26 -9.80 -1.72 7.84
N ALA A 27 -9.83 -1.28 9.10
CA ALA A 27 -8.70 -0.62 9.75
C ALA A 27 -7.46 -1.55 9.81
N LEU A 28 -7.68 -2.86 10.01
CA LEU A 28 -6.61 -3.87 9.96
C LEU A 28 -5.99 -4.00 8.57
N ALA A 29 -6.81 -3.98 7.52
CA ALA A 29 -6.36 -4.10 6.14
C ALA A 29 -5.57 -2.87 5.66
N PHE A 30 -5.80 -1.69 6.25
CA PHE A 30 -5.16 -0.42 5.89
C PHE A 30 -4.06 0.03 6.85
N ARG A 31 -3.41 -0.91 7.53
CA ARG A 31 -2.28 -0.62 8.42
C ARG A 31 -1.08 -0.04 7.65
N PRO A 32 -0.32 0.88 8.27
CA PRO A 32 0.92 1.38 7.68
C PRO A 32 1.96 0.26 7.56
N GLN A 33 2.61 0.22 6.41
CA GLN A 33 3.70 -0.70 6.10
C GLN A 33 4.86 0.08 5.48
N THR A 34 6.06 -0.49 5.57
CA THR A 34 7.28 0.12 5.07
C THR A 34 7.94 -0.82 4.07
N ILE A 35 8.19 -0.33 2.86
CA ILE A 35 8.96 -1.01 1.83
C ILE A 35 10.36 -0.38 1.83
N ARG A 36 11.39 -1.22 1.86
CA ARG A 36 12.78 -0.81 1.79
C ARG A 36 13.46 -1.51 0.64
N GLY A 37 14.41 -0.84 0.01
CA GLY A 37 15.21 -1.40 -1.06
C GLY A 37 16.31 -0.46 -1.51
N ALA A 38 16.96 -0.82 -2.60
CA ALA A 38 17.96 0.01 -3.25
C ALA A 38 17.75 -0.01 -4.77
N VAL A 39 18.09 1.09 -5.43
CA VAL A 39 18.12 1.22 -6.88
C VAL A 39 19.59 1.27 -7.31
N THR A 40 19.97 0.35 -8.19
CA THR A 40 21.34 0.22 -8.72
C THR A 40 21.31 0.09 -10.23
N ASP A 41 22.38 0.52 -10.89
CA ASP A 41 22.65 0.29 -12.31
C ASP A 41 23.96 -0.51 -12.48
N ALA A 42 24.48 -0.58 -13.71
CA ALA A 42 25.73 -1.28 -14.00
C ALA A 42 26.99 -0.62 -13.40
N ASN A 43 26.93 0.68 -13.07
CA ASN A 43 28.03 1.48 -12.55
C ASN A 43 27.97 1.64 -11.02
N GLY A 44 26.82 1.37 -10.39
CA GLY A 44 26.68 1.42 -8.94
C GLY A 44 25.29 1.87 -8.46
N PRO A 45 25.19 2.42 -7.23
CA PRO A 45 23.93 2.92 -6.69
C PRO A 45 23.44 4.18 -7.42
N VAL A 46 22.14 4.26 -7.64
CA VAL A 46 21.52 5.40 -8.33
C VAL A 46 20.87 6.33 -7.31
N ALA A 47 21.54 7.45 -7.03
CA ALA A 47 20.99 8.51 -6.18
C ALA A 47 19.94 9.36 -6.90
N GLY A 48 18.92 9.83 -6.17
CA GLY A 48 17.87 10.71 -6.70
C GLY A 48 16.91 10.03 -7.68
N ALA A 49 16.86 8.70 -7.73
CA ALA A 49 15.83 7.98 -8.45
C ALA A 49 14.50 8.09 -7.71
N THR A 50 13.44 8.38 -8.44
CA THR A 50 12.06 8.39 -7.92
C THR A 50 11.54 6.97 -7.89
N VAL A 51 11.23 6.47 -6.69
CA VAL A 51 10.59 5.17 -6.48
C VAL A 51 9.11 5.39 -6.21
N HIS A 52 8.27 4.79 -7.02
CA HIS A 52 6.82 4.91 -6.97
C HIS A 52 6.18 3.56 -6.69
N LEU A 53 5.20 3.52 -5.78
CA LEU A 53 4.41 2.32 -5.51
C LEU A 53 3.25 2.24 -6.51
N CYS A 54 3.19 1.17 -7.30
CA CYS A 54 2.12 0.94 -8.27
C CYS A 54 0.74 0.96 -7.58
N ALA A 55 -0.26 1.49 -8.29
CA ALA A 55 -1.62 1.67 -7.79
C ALA A 55 -1.72 2.47 -6.46
N SER A 56 -0.74 3.32 -6.19
CA SER A 56 -0.72 4.23 -5.06
C SER A 56 -0.22 5.60 -5.49
N LEU A 57 -0.41 6.61 -4.64
CA LEU A 57 0.24 7.92 -4.76
C LEU A 57 1.53 8.00 -3.94
N ALA A 58 1.92 6.89 -3.28
CA ALA A 58 3.12 6.86 -2.47
C ALA A 58 4.38 6.81 -3.36
N SER A 59 5.25 7.79 -3.17
CA SER A 59 6.57 7.85 -3.81
C SER A 59 7.64 8.32 -2.83
N THR A 60 8.89 8.01 -3.14
CA THR A 60 10.07 8.47 -2.39
C THR A 60 11.24 8.62 -3.36
N THR A 61 12.33 9.25 -2.92
CA THR A 61 13.57 9.34 -3.68
C THR A 61 14.67 8.52 -3.02
N THR A 62 15.59 8.00 -3.82
CA THR A 62 16.77 7.30 -3.30
C THR A 62 17.83 8.26 -2.77
N ASP A 63 18.53 7.83 -1.71
CA ASP A 63 19.66 8.55 -1.11
C ASP A 63 20.96 8.39 -1.93
N ALA A 64 22.08 8.94 -1.41
CA ALA A 64 23.38 8.89 -2.07
C ALA A 64 23.90 7.45 -2.28
N GLU A 65 23.46 6.50 -1.45
CA GLU A 65 23.78 5.09 -1.59
C GLU A 65 22.68 4.31 -2.36
N GLY A 66 21.77 5.02 -3.03
CA GLY A 66 20.71 4.44 -3.84
C GLY A 66 19.60 3.78 -3.01
N ARG A 67 19.59 3.91 -1.68
CA ARG A 67 18.60 3.28 -0.81
C ARG A 67 17.33 4.11 -0.73
N PHE A 68 16.20 3.44 -0.56
CA PHE A 68 14.92 4.09 -0.36
C PHE A 68 14.12 3.43 0.76
N THR A 69 13.27 4.25 1.38
CA THR A 69 12.24 3.80 2.33
C THR A 69 10.92 4.43 1.91
N LEU A 70 9.92 3.61 1.62
CA LEU A 70 8.60 4.04 1.17
C LEU A 70 7.54 3.56 2.15
N SER A 71 6.81 4.51 2.72
CA SER A 71 5.66 4.23 3.59
C SER A 71 4.41 4.06 2.76
N CYS A 72 3.63 3.02 3.02
CA CYS A 72 2.40 2.72 2.29
C CYS A 72 1.30 2.27 3.24
N ARG A 73 0.05 2.45 2.82
CA ARG A 73 -1.14 1.97 3.54
C ARG A 73 -2.01 1.21 2.56
N GLY A 74 -2.62 0.14 3.03
CA GLY A 74 -3.53 -0.69 2.22
C GLY A 74 -3.14 -2.15 2.25
N PRO A 75 -3.99 -3.01 1.65
CA PRO A 75 -3.81 -4.45 1.67
C PRO A 75 -2.46 -4.86 1.07
N ALA A 76 -1.90 -5.98 1.52
CA ALA A 76 -0.60 -6.48 1.09
C ALA A 76 -0.57 -7.03 -0.36
N LEU A 77 -1.70 -6.96 -1.08
CA LEU A 77 -1.85 -7.54 -2.40
C LEU A 77 -1.14 -6.67 -3.46
N HIS A 78 -0.20 -7.31 -4.18
CA HIS A 78 0.49 -6.78 -5.37
C HIS A 78 1.22 -5.42 -5.19
N ARG A 79 2.19 -5.38 -4.28
CA ARG A 79 3.09 -4.22 -4.11
C ARG A 79 4.24 -4.25 -5.13
N ALA A 80 3.97 -3.83 -6.36
CA ALA A 80 5.02 -3.54 -7.33
C ALA A 80 5.55 -2.12 -7.13
N VAL A 81 6.87 -1.92 -7.24
CA VAL A 81 7.50 -0.60 -7.16
C VAL A 81 8.24 -0.30 -8.45
N THR A 82 8.09 0.89 -9.00
CA THR A 82 8.84 1.33 -10.18
C THR A 82 9.84 2.39 -9.79
N ALA A 83 11.06 2.29 -10.30
CA ALA A 83 12.09 3.32 -10.18
C ALA A 83 12.24 4.05 -11.52
N TRP A 84 12.28 5.38 -11.46
CA TRP A 84 12.49 6.25 -12.61
C TRP A 84 13.48 7.36 -12.28
N LYS A 85 14.29 7.73 -13.27
CA LYS A 85 15.19 8.88 -13.22
C LYS A 85 15.38 9.41 -14.65
N GLU A 86 15.60 10.70 -14.81
CA GLU A 86 15.93 11.29 -16.10
C GLU A 86 17.16 10.61 -16.72
N GLY A 87 17.07 10.22 -17.99
CA GLY A 87 18.11 9.45 -18.68
C GLY A 87 18.15 7.94 -18.37
N TYR A 88 17.24 7.42 -17.52
CA TYR A 88 17.11 5.99 -17.22
C TYR A 88 15.81 5.44 -17.80
N TYR A 89 15.86 4.17 -18.21
CA TYR A 89 14.63 3.42 -18.46
C TYR A 89 13.88 3.17 -17.15
N LEU A 90 12.56 3.08 -17.26
CA LEU A 90 11.69 2.74 -16.14
C LEU A 90 12.01 1.30 -15.68
N ALA A 91 12.46 1.17 -14.43
CA ALA A 91 12.73 -0.12 -13.81
C ALA A 91 11.57 -0.51 -12.90
N GLY A 92 11.27 -1.80 -12.80
CA GLY A 92 10.28 -2.34 -11.86
C GLY A 92 10.65 -3.75 -11.44
N PRO A 93 9.95 -4.37 -10.46
CA PRO A 93 10.19 -5.75 -10.10
C PRO A 93 10.02 -6.59 -11.35
N LEU A 94 11.05 -7.37 -11.66
CA LEU A 94 10.96 -8.43 -12.65
C LEU A 94 9.81 -9.32 -12.19
N GLY A 95 8.69 -9.32 -12.92
CA GLY A 95 7.68 -10.38 -12.77
C GLY A 95 8.35 -11.74 -12.91
N PRO A 96 7.73 -12.84 -12.45
CA PRO A 96 8.29 -14.17 -12.64
C PRO A 96 8.70 -14.31 -14.10
N ARG A 97 9.99 -14.58 -14.35
CA ARG A 97 10.49 -14.87 -15.71
C ARG A 97 9.64 -16.03 -16.22
N LEU A 98 8.70 -15.73 -17.11
CA LEU A 98 8.07 -16.75 -17.93
C LEU A 98 9.15 -17.23 -18.90
N THR A 99 9.94 -18.20 -18.45
CA THR A 99 10.75 -19.03 -19.35
C THR A 99 9.78 -19.85 -20.19
N LYS A 100 9.66 -19.46 -21.46
CA LYS A 100 8.98 -20.24 -22.49
C LYS A 100 9.80 -21.49 -22.82
#